data_AF-A0A7C2XGT2-F1
#
_entry.id   AF-A0A7C2XGT2-F1
#
_cell.length_a   1.000
_cell.length_b   1.000
_cell.length_c   1.000
_cell.angle_alpha   90.00
_cell.angle_beta   90.00
_cell.angle_gamma   90.00
#
_symmetry.space_group_name_H-M   'P 1'
#
loop_
_entity.id
_entity.type
_entity.pdbx_description
1 polymer ?
#
loop_
_entity_poly.entity_id
_entity_poly.type
_entity_poly.pdbx_seq_one_letter_code
_entity_poly.pdbx_strand_id
1 'polypeptide(L)'
;MMDCRQFEHLISEYLDGTLSEERAEAFVAHLFSCAACRALLDDVQAALALCRSVEEVAPSPDLDARLRHVLRGAAMSCGAFGELIPNYFDGVLTADEYHLFEAHARVCSNCRQALEDVAAVLRLLNDVGPVALPESLNERLLKAVRLLDRDLSRSWLWRLRRRWAAWRLGWSGPPRSLPLPQWAMAMVLCAATFGLVFLNFSGGGGGVSIRPAIARLFDRAAAVSMEGERMVEHVERWRAQVSAFLRTFRSDRERSEGAPKERRSSP
;
A
#
# COMPACT_ATOMS: atom_id res chain seq x y z
N MET A 1 21.12 -5.75 -51.41
CA MET A 1 22.47 -5.15 -51.37
C MET A 1 22.35 -3.90 -50.51
N MET A 2 23.12 -3.82 -49.43
CA MET A 2 23.00 -2.78 -48.40
C MET A 2 23.78 -1.54 -48.82
N ASP A 3 23.21 -0.36 -48.59
CA ASP A 3 23.87 0.93 -48.87
C ASP A 3 24.59 1.51 -47.64
N CYS A 4 25.43 2.52 -47.86
CA CYS A 4 26.25 3.11 -46.79
C CYS A 4 25.42 3.80 -45.69
N ARG A 5 24.26 4.38 -46.02
CA ARG A 5 23.40 5.04 -45.01
C ARG A 5 22.72 4.01 -44.11
N GLN A 6 22.22 2.94 -44.71
CA GLN A 6 21.68 1.80 -43.97
C GLN A 6 22.75 1.20 -43.06
N PHE A 7 24.00 1.12 -43.54
CA PHE A 7 25.14 0.70 -42.72
C PHE A 7 25.34 1.58 -41.49
N GLU A 8 25.43 2.90 -41.67
CA GLU A 8 25.60 3.86 -40.57
C GLU A 8 24.53 3.70 -39.47
N HIS A 9 23.27 3.50 -39.85
CA HIS A 9 22.18 3.32 -38.88
C HIS A 9 22.27 2.01 -38.09
N LEU A 10 22.94 0.98 -38.61
CA LEU A 10 23.04 -0.33 -37.97
C LEU A 10 24.33 -0.52 -37.15
N ILE A 11 25.24 0.45 -37.15
CA ILE A 11 26.52 0.34 -36.40
C ILE A 11 26.28 0.11 -34.91
N SER A 12 25.37 0.86 -34.28
CA SER A 12 25.08 0.71 -32.85
C SER A 12 24.51 -0.68 -32.54
N GLU A 13 23.50 -1.13 -33.30
CA GLU A 13 22.90 -2.47 -33.13
C GLU A 13 23.93 -3.60 -33.35
N TYR A 14 24.87 -3.42 -34.29
CA TYR A 14 25.96 -4.36 -34.51
C TYR A 14 26.91 -4.44 -33.31
N LEU A 15 27.33 -3.28 -32.78
CA LEU A 15 28.24 -3.20 -31.63
C LEU A 15 27.61 -3.71 -30.33
N ASP A 16 26.30 -3.54 -30.19
CA ASP A 16 25.51 -4.03 -29.06
C ASP A 16 25.13 -5.52 -29.21
N GLY A 17 25.37 -6.12 -30.39
CA GLY A 17 25.04 -7.52 -30.68
C GLY A 17 23.54 -7.79 -30.80
N THR A 18 22.73 -6.79 -31.15
CA THR A 18 21.26 -6.87 -31.22
C THR A 18 20.71 -7.04 -32.63
N LEU A 19 21.58 -7.06 -33.65
CA LEU A 19 21.19 -7.31 -35.04
C LEU A 19 20.64 -8.73 -35.25
N SER A 20 19.63 -8.85 -36.10
CA SER A 20 19.19 -10.15 -36.61
C SER A 20 20.26 -10.78 -37.51
N GLU A 21 20.29 -12.10 -37.57
CA GLU A 21 21.27 -12.88 -38.34
C GLU A 21 21.34 -12.45 -39.82
N GLU A 22 20.18 -12.33 -40.48
CA GLU A 22 20.06 -11.86 -41.86
C GLU A 22 20.67 -10.46 -42.09
N ARG A 23 20.48 -9.55 -41.12
CA ARG A 23 21.02 -8.18 -41.20
C ARG A 23 22.51 -8.14 -40.89
N ALA A 24 22.97 -8.97 -39.95
CA ALA A 24 24.39 -9.10 -39.63
C ALA A 24 25.17 -9.63 -40.85
N GLU A 25 24.66 -10.61 -41.57
CA GLU A 25 25.26 -11.11 -42.82
C GLU A 25 25.36 -10.00 -43.88
N ALA A 26 24.29 -9.24 -44.10
CA ALA A 26 24.28 -8.12 -45.04
C ALA A 26 25.24 -6.99 -44.63
N PHE A 27 25.34 -6.71 -43.33
CA PHE A 27 26.24 -5.72 -42.75
C PHE A 27 27.71 -6.12 -42.95
N VAL A 28 28.05 -7.38 -42.67
CA VAL A 28 29.39 -7.95 -42.87
C VAL A 28 29.75 -8.00 -44.36
N ALA A 29 28.82 -8.37 -45.24
CA ALA A 29 29.04 -8.34 -46.69
C ALA A 29 29.34 -6.90 -47.18
N HIS A 30 28.67 -5.89 -46.63
CA HIS A 30 28.95 -4.48 -46.93
C HIS A 30 30.33 -4.07 -46.42
N LEU A 31 30.73 -4.47 -45.20
CA LEU A 31 32.07 -4.22 -44.65
C LEU A 31 33.19 -4.76 -45.53
N PHE A 32 33.00 -5.93 -46.16
CA PHE A 32 33.99 -6.50 -47.07
C PHE A 32 34.12 -5.73 -48.38
N SER A 33 33.03 -5.13 -48.86
CA SER A 33 32.97 -4.46 -50.16
C SER A 33 33.23 -2.94 -50.11
N CYS A 34 33.03 -2.29 -48.97
CA CYS A 34 33.15 -0.83 -48.83
C CYS A 34 34.27 -0.44 -47.86
N ALA A 35 35.38 0.09 -48.39
CA ALA A 35 36.51 0.55 -47.56
C ALA A 35 36.16 1.75 -46.67
N ALA A 36 35.28 2.65 -47.13
CA ALA A 36 34.86 3.82 -46.36
C ALA A 36 34.06 3.43 -45.11
N CYS A 37 33.11 2.49 -45.24
CA CYS A 37 32.33 2.00 -44.11
C CYS A 37 33.17 1.17 -43.12
N ARG A 38 34.23 0.50 -43.60
CA ARG A 38 35.20 -0.16 -42.72
C ARG A 38 35.96 0.84 -41.86
N ALA A 39 36.51 1.89 -42.48
CA ALA A 39 37.20 2.95 -41.74
C ALA A 39 36.28 3.61 -40.71
N LEU A 40 35.01 3.86 -41.05
CA LEU A 40 34.03 4.38 -40.11
C LEU A 40 33.80 3.45 -38.90
N LEU A 41 33.68 2.14 -39.13
CA LEU A 41 33.51 1.19 -38.03
C LEU A 41 34.75 1.16 -37.13
N ASP A 42 35.95 1.19 -37.71
CA ASP A 42 37.21 1.24 -36.98
C ASP A 42 37.30 2.52 -36.12
N ASP A 43 36.90 3.68 -36.68
CA ASP A 43 36.86 4.97 -35.96
C ASP A 43 35.88 4.91 -34.76
N VAL A 44 34.68 4.35 -34.97
CA VAL A 44 33.69 4.18 -33.88
C VAL A 44 34.21 3.24 -32.81
N GLN A 45 34.84 2.12 -33.18
CA GLN A 45 35.44 1.18 -32.23
C GLN A 45 36.59 1.81 -31.46
N ALA A 46 37.44 2.60 -32.12
CA ALA A 46 38.51 3.35 -31.49
C ALA A 46 37.97 4.38 -30.49
N ALA A 47 36.92 5.14 -30.86
CA ALA A 47 36.25 6.07 -29.96
C ALA A 47 35.66 5.36 -28.74
N LEU A 48 35.01 4.20 -28.92
CA LEU A 48 34.50 3.40 -27.81
C LEU A 48 35.60 2.85 -26.91
N ALA A 49 36.74 2.42 -27.48
CA ALA A 49 37.89 1.97 -26.71
C ALA A 49 38.46 3.11 -25.86
N LEU A 50 38.54 4.33 -26.41
CA LEU A 50 38.93 5.52 -25.66
C LEU A 50 37.94 5.82 -24.53
N CYS A 51 36.63 5.78 -24.79
CA CYS A 51 35.61 5.97 -23.76
C CYS A 51 35.71 4.92 -22.63
N ARG A 52 36.00 3.66 -22.97
CA ARG A 52 36.21 2.58 -21.99
C ARG A 52 37.53 2.69 -21.22
N SER A 53 38.50 3.42 -21.75
CA SER A 53 39.78 3.68 -21.07
C SER A 53 39.68 4.79 -20.03
N VAL A 54 38.59 5.57 -20.04
CA VAL A 54 38.31 6.57 -19.01
C VAL A 54 38.02 5.84 -17.69
N GLU A 55 38.71 6.26 -16.62
CA GLU A 55 38.51 5.69 -15.30
C GLU A 55 37.06 5.85 -14.85
N GLU A 56 36.48 4.77 -14.33
CA GLU A 56 35.10 4.75 -13.88
C GLU A 56 34.95 5.68 -12.68
N VAL A 57 34.33 6.84 -12.91
CA VAL A 57 34.08 7.82 -11.86
C VAL A 57 32.95 7.30 -10.99
N ALA A 58 33.24 7.07 -9.72
CA ALA A 58 32.22 6.73 -8.74
C ALA A 58 31.11 7.80 -8.79
N PRO A 59 29.83 7.41 -8.95
CA PRO A 59 28.74 8.37 -8.96
C PRO A 59 28.76 9.16 -7.65
N SER A 60 28.41 10.45 -7.72
CA SER A 60 28.28 11.26 -6.52
C SER A 60 27.33 10.56 -5.53
N PRO A 61 27.61 10.55 -4.22
CA PRO A 61 26.76 9.86 -3.23
C PRO A 61 25.32 10.37 -3.20
N ASP A 62 25.06 11.58 -3.73
CA ASP A 62 23.74 12.19 -3.85
C ASP A 62 22.99 11.83 -5.15
N LEU A 63 23.63 11.09 -6.08
CA LEU A 63 23.03 10.76 -7.37
C LEU A 63 21.72 10.00 -7.21
N ASP A 64 21.67 9.01 -6.31
CA ASP A 64 20.48 8.22 -6.06
C ASP A 64 19.34 9.06 -5.49
N ALA A 65 19.65 10.01 -4.59
CA ALA A 65 18.66 10.90 -4.01
C ALA A 65 18.09 11.85 -5.07
N ARG A 66 18.97 12.44 -5.89
CA ARG A 66 18.57 13.29 -7.03
C ARG A 66 17.73 12.52 -8.05
N LEU A 67 18.13 11.31 -8.40
CA LEU A 67 17.41 10.48 -9.35
C LEU A 67 16.02 10.11 -8.83
N ARG A 68 15.90 9.70 -7.56
CA ARG A 68 14.59 9.45 -6.93
C ARG A 68 13.68 10.68 -6.96
N HIS A 69 14.24 11.88 -6.76
CA HIS A 69 13.46 13.11 -6.88
C HIS A 69 12.99 13.37 -8.32
N VAL A 70 13.87 13.24 -9.31
CA VAL A 70 13.51 13.41 -10.73
C VAL A 70 12.45 12.40 -11.15
N LEU A 71 12.62 11.13 -10.78
CA LEU A 71 11.67 10.06 -11.12
C LEU A 71 10.31 10.27 -10.46
N ARG A 72 10.28 10.71 -9.19
CA ARG A 72 9.01 11.05 -8.52
C ARG A 72 8.33 12.27 -9.15
N GLY A 73 9.09 13.31 -9.51
CA GLY A 73 8.53 14.47 -10.20
C GLY A 73 7.99 14.13 -11.59
N ALA A 74 8.67 13.23 -12.31
CA ALA A 74 8.26 12.73 -13.62
C ALA A 74 7.08 11.74 -13.56
N ALA A 75 6.78 11.16 -12.40
CA ALA A 75 5.61 10.29 -12.22
C ALA A 75 4.28 11.06 -12.37
N MET A 76 4.31 12.38 -12.21
CA MET A 76 3.16 13.27 -12.40
C MET A 76 3.31 14.08 -13.69
N SER A 77 2.24 14.17 -14.48
CA SER A 77 2.18 15.06 -15.65
C SER A 77 1.86 16.50 -15.24
N CYS A 78 2.27 17.48 -16.06
CA CYS A 78 1.94 18.88 -15.81
C CYS A 78 0.43 19.15 -15.78
N GLY A 79 -0.36 18.37 -16.52
CA GLY A 79 -1.83 18.46 -16.49
C GLY A 79 -2.40 18.03 -15.14
N ALA A 80 -1.97 16.87 -14.63
CA ALA A 80 -2.36 16.38 -13.31
C ALA A 80 -1.92 17.34 -12.19
N PHE A 81 -0.75 17.96 -12.33
CA PHE A 81 -0.30 19.00 -11.38
C PHE A 81 -1.28 20.18 -11.33
N GLY A 82 -1.70 20.69 -12.49
CA GLY A 82 -2.64 21.83 -12.57
C GLY A 82 -3.98 21.56 -11.89
N GLU A 83 -4.50 20.33 -12.00
CA GLU A 83 -5.76 19.92 -11.35
C GLU A 83 -5.66 19.88 -9.82
N LEU A 84 -4.47 19.65 -9.28
CA LEU A 84 -4.24 19.58 -7.83
C LEU A 84 -3.93 20.94 -7.19
N ILE A 85 -3.71 22.01 -7.96
CA ILE A 85 -3.41 23.34 -7.41
C ILE A 85 -4.50 23.83 -6.45
N PRO A 86 -5.80 23.79 -6.76
CA PRO A 86 -6.84 24.22 -5.82
C PRO A 86 -6.82 23.39 -4.53
N ASN A 87 -6.71 22.06 -4.67
CA ASN A 87 -6.67 21.12 -3.54
C ASN A 87 -5.44 21.36 -2.64
N TYR A 88 -4.31 21.78 -3.22
CA TYR A 88 -3.10 22.15 -2.49
C TYR A 88 -3.36 23.35 -1.58
N PHE A 89 -3.98 24.42 -2.11
CA PHE A 89 -4.29 25.62 -1.32
C PHE A 89 -5.43 25.41 -0.30
N ASP A 90 -6.39 24.54 -0.62
CA ASP A 90 -7.45 24.15 0.31
C ASP A 90 -6.97 23.19 1.40
N GLY A 91 -5.76 22.63 1.28
CA GLY A 91 -5.18 21.70 2.25
C GLY A 91 -5.86 20.33 2.27
N VAL A 92 -6.47 19.91 1.16
CA VAL A 92 -7.26 18.67 1.04
C VAL A 92 -6.52 17.54 0.33
N LEU A 93 -5.26 17.74 -0.05
CA LEU A 93 -4.44 16.69 -0.66
C LEU A 93 -4.14 15.55 0.33
N THR A 94 -4.16 14.32 -0.18
CA THR A 94 -3.59 13.17 0.54
C THR A 94 -2.08 13.30 0.65
N ALA A 95 -1.46 12.55 1.58
CA ALA A 95 -0.01 12.60 1.77
C ALA A 95 0.77 12.22 0.50
N ASP A 96 0.28 11.23 -0.25
CA ASP A 96 0.93 10.77 -1.49
C ASP A 96 0.82 11.83 -2.60
N GLU A 97 -0.35 12.43 -2.77
CA GLU A 97 -0.55 13.52 -3.73
C GLU A 97 0.32 14.73 -3.40
N TYR A 98 0.40 15.10 -2.11
CA TYR A 98 1.24 16.19 -1.65
C TYR A 98 2.71 15.97 -2.00
N HIS A 99 3.24 14.76 -1.75
CA HIS A 99 4.64 14.45 -2.04
C HIS A 99 4.95 14.41 -3.54
N LEU A 100 4.03 13.90 -4.36
CA LEU A 100 4.19 13.91 -5.82
C LEU A 100 4.10 15.34 -6.37
N PHE A 101 3.16 16.15 -5.86
CA PHE A 101 2.99 17.55 -6.22
C PHE A 101 4.25 18.37 -5.90
N GLU A 102 4.78 18.25 -4.67
CA GLU A 102 6.04 18.93 -4.31
C GLU A 102 7.23 18.45 -5.15
N ALA A 103 7.33 17.14 -5.41
CA ALA A 103 8.41 16.60 -6.23
C ALA A 103 8.36 17.16 -7.66
N HIS A 104 7.16 17.26 -8.25
CA HIS A 104 6.97 17.83 -9.57
C HIS A 104 7.33 19.33 -9.60
N ALA A 105 6.86 20.12 -8.63
CA ALA A 105 7.18 21.55 -8.53
C ALA A 105 8.68 21.83 -8.36
N ARG A 106 9.46 20.92 -7.75
CA ARG A 106 10.92 21.08 -7.64
C ARG A 106 11.64 20.90 -8.97
N VAL A 107 11.14 20.00 -9.83
CA VAL A 107 11.80 19.60 -11.08
C VAL A 107 11.31 20.43 -12.27
N CYS A 108 10.01 20.71 -12.36
CA CYS A 108 9.41 21.43 -13.48
C CYS A 108 9.36 22.94 -13.19
N SER A 109 10.21 23.72 -13.86
CA SER A 109 10.27 25.18 -13.69
C SER A 109 8.96 25.88 -14.06
N ASN A 110 8.27 25.43 -15.11
CA ASN A 110 7.02 26.03 -15.56
C ASN A 110 5.90 25.85 -14.52
N CYS A 111 5.76 24.64 -13.98
CA CYS A 111 4.75 24.35 -12.95
C CYS A 111 5.07 25.05 -11.62
N ARG A 112 6.37 25.18 -11.28
CA ARG A 112 6.79 26.00 -10.13
C ARG A 112 6.37 27.45 -10.28
N GLN A 113 6.63 28.05 -11.44
CA GLN A 113 6.23 29.43 -11.70
C GLN A 113 4.71 29.61 -11.61
N ALA A 114 3.95 28.70 -12.23
CA ALA A 114 2.48 28.76 -12.16
C ALA A 114 1.96 28.69 -10.72
N LEU A 115 2.58 27.87 -9.86
CA LEU A 115 2.23 27.80 -8.44
C LEU A 115 2.57 29.09 -7.70
N GLU A 116 3.73 29.69 -7.98
CA GLU A 116 4.15 30.98 -7.41
C GLU A 116 3.22 32.12 -7.83
N ASP A 117 2.77 32.13 -9.09
CA ASP A 117 1.84 33.13 -9.63
C ASP A 117 0.47 33.04 -8.93
N VAL A 118 -0.08 31.82 -8.77
CA VAL A 118 -1.33 31.60 -8.03
C VAL A 118 -1.17 32.02 -6.56
N ALA A 119 -0.05 31.67 -5.92
CA ALA A 119 0.24 32.09 -4.56
C ALA A 119 0.33 33.62 -4.42
N ALA A 120 0.90 34.31 -5.41
CA ALA A 120 0.97 35.76 -5.45
C ALA A 120 -0.42 36.39 -5.55
N VAL A 121 -1.30 35.87 -6.41
CA VAL A 121 -2.69 36.32 -6.52
C VAL A 121 -3.44 36.14 -5.20
N LEU A 122 -3.28 34.99 -4.54
CA LEU A 122 -3.92 34.73 -3.24
C LEU A 122 -3.44 35.70 -2.15
N ARG A 123 -2.16 36.07 -2.12
CA ARG A 123 -1.65 37.10 -1.21
C ARG A 123 -2.31 38.46 -1.47
N LEU A 124 -2.39 38.87 -2.74
CA LEU A 124 -3.05 40.12 -3.12
C LEU A 124 -4.53 40.14 -2.73
N LEU A 125 -5.22 39.00 -2.87
CA LEU A 125 -6.63 38.87 -2.45
C LEU A 125 -6.78 38.95 -0.93
N ASN A 126 -5.82 38.41 -0.18
CA ASN A 126 -5.85 38.44 1.28
C ASN A 126 -5.54 39.84 1.85
N ASP A 127 -4.83 40.67 1.08
CA ASP A 127 -4.58 42.08 1.42
C ASP A 127 -5.80 42.98 1.19
N VAL A 128 -6.84 42.48 0.50
CA VAL A 128 -8.12 43.20 0.37
C VAL A 128 -8.78 43.22 1.74
N GLY A 129 -8.99 44.44 2.25
CA GLY A 129 -9.53 44.66 3.59
C GLY A 129 -10.81 43.87 3.86
N PRO A 130 -10.99 43.35 5.09
CA PRO A 130 -12.11 42.48 5.42
C PRO A 130 -13.44 43.20 5.15
N VAL A 131 -14.31 42.54 4.38
CA VAL A 131 -15.67 43.04 4.15
C VAL A 131 -16.40 43.03 5.50
N ALA A 132 -16.92 44.18 5.90
CA ALA A 132 -17.73 44.29 7.11
C ALA A 132 -18.92 43.34 7.02
N LEU A 133 -18.93 42.32 7.88
CA LEU A 133 -20.02 41.37 7.96
C LEU A 133 -21.26 42.09 8.52
N PRO A 134 -22.46 41.82 8.00
CA PRO A 134 -23.69 42.33 8.59
C PRO A 134 -23.80 41.89 10.07
N GLU A 135 -24.19 42.80 10.96
CA GLU A 135 -24.24 42.56 12.41
C GLU A 135 -25.10 41.34 12.80
N SER A 136 -26.11 40.99 11.98
CA SER A 136 -26.99 39.84 12.20
C SER A 136 -26.50 38.50 11.62
N LEU A 137 -25.38 38.48 10.87
CA LEU A 137 -24.92 37.27 10.19
C LEU A 137 -24.50 36.19 11.19
N ASN A 138 -23.73 36.57 12.21
CA ASN A 138 -23.23 35.63 13.22
C ASN A 138 -24.39 34.98 13.99
N GLU A 139 -25.39 35.77 14.39
CA GLU A 139 -26.57 35.26 15.06
C GLU A 139 -27.39 34.32 14.16
N ARG A 140 -27.56 34.68 12.88
CA ARG A 140 -28.25 33.84 11.90
C ARG A 140 -27.53 32.52 11.66
N LEU A 141 -26.20 32.54 11.55
CA LEU A 141 -25.38 31.34 11.39
C LEU A 141 -25.46 30.44 12.62
N LEU A 142 -25.27 31.00 13.83
CA LEU A 142 -25.37 30.25 15.08
C LEU A 142 -26.78 29.67 15.29
N LYS A 143 -27.82 30.37 14.84
CA LYS A 143 -29.20 29.86 14.88
C LYS A 143 -29.42 28.75 13.87
N ALA A 144 -28.92 28.91 12.63
CA ALA A 144 -29.01 27.90 11.60
C ALA A 144 -28.29 26.60 11.99
N VAL A 145 -27.06 26.70 12.50
CA VAL A 145 -26.27 25.54 12.98
C VAL A 145 -27.00 24.82 14.13
N ARG A 146 -27.54 25.56 15.11
CA ARG A 146 -28.32 24.97 16.21
C ARG A 146 -29.59 24.26 15.73
N LEU A 147 -30.26 24.79 14.71
CA LEU A 147 -31.43 24.13 14.13
C LEU A 147 -31.05 22.84 13.39
N LEU A 148 -29.93 22.85 12.67
CA LEU A 148 -29.40 21.68 11.97
C LEU A 148 -28.98 20.58 12.96
N ASP A 149 -28.28 20.94 14.04
CA ASP A 149 -27.91 20.03 15.12
C ASP A 149 -29.15 19.42 15.81
N ARG A 150 -30.17 20.24 16.06
CA ARG A 150 -31.45 19.76 16.62
C ARG A 150 -32.19 18.82 15.66
N ASP A 151 -32.07 19.03 14.36
CA ASP A 151 -32.71 18.17 13.36
C ASP A 151 -31.94 16.84 13.19
N LEU A 152 -30.61 16.89 13.17
CA LEU A 152 -29.75 15.69 13.18
C LEU A 152 -30.00 14.85 14.44
N SER A 153 -30.03 15.46 15.62
CA SER A 153 -30.34 14.76 16.88
C SER A 153 -31.76 14.21 16.93
N ARG A 154 -32.77 14.94 16.42
CA ARG A 154 -34.13 14.41 16.24
C ARG A 154 -34.15 13.23 15.28
N SER A 155 -33.45 13.30 14.14
CA SER A 155 -33.36 12.20 13.17
C SER A 155 -32.69 10.96 13.78
N TRP A 156 -31.73 11.14 14.68
CA TRP A 156 -31.12 10.07 15.45
C TRP A 156 -32.11 9.47 16.46
N LEU A 157 -32.84 10.30 17.21
CA LEU A 157 -33.90 9.86 18.13
C LEU A 157 -35.04 9.14 17.39
N TRP A 158 -35.46 9.60 16.20
CA TRP A 158 -36.44 8.92 15.35
C TRP A 158 -35.94 7.57 14.84
N ARG A 159 -34.67 7.46 14.45
CA ARG A 159 -34.02 6.19 14.08
C ARG A 159 -33.95 5.23 15.26
N LEU A 160 -33.57 5.72 16.44
CA LEU A 160 -33.52 4.94 17.66
C LEU A 160 -34.92 4.46 18.09
N ARG A 161 -35.92 5.33 18.01
CA ARG A 161 -37.31 5.04 18.34
C ARG A 161 -37.95 4.08 17.35
N ARG A 162 -37.64 4.17 16.04
CA ARG A 162 -38.01 3.13 15.06
C ARG A 162 -37.36 1.79 15.38
N ARG A 163 -36.09 1.79 15.76
CA ARG A 163 -35.37 0.55 16.12
C ARG A 163 -35.93 -0.07 17.39
N TRP A 164 -36.31 0.74 18.39
CA TRP A 164 -37.03 0.31 19.58
C TRP A 164 -38.46 -0.17 19.28
N ALA A 165 -39.21 0.50 18.39
CA ALA A 165 -40.54 0.06 17.99
C ALA A 165 -40.48 -1.25 17.19
N ALA A 166 -39.50 -1.41 16.31
CA ALA A 166 -39.21 -2.66 15.61
C ALA A 166 -38.77 -3.77 16.58
N TRP A 167 -37.99 -3.45 17.63
CA TRP A 167 -37.65 -4.37 18.70
C TRP A 167 -38.87 -4.79 19.53
N ARG A 168 -39.79 -3.86 19.83
CA ARG A 168 -41.05 -4.11 20.55
C ARG A 168 -42.04 -4.96 19.74
N LEU A 169 -42.17 -4.69 18.45
CA LEU A 169 -43.07 -5.39 17.53
C LEU A 169 -42.47 -6.71 17.00
N GLY A 170 -41.15 -6.87 17.05
CA GLY A 170 -40.44 -8.09 16.68
C GLY A 170 -40.49 -9.21 17.72
N TRP A 171 -40.97 -8.92 18.94
CA TRP A 171 -41.08 -9.92 20.01
C TRP A 171 -42.38 -10.74 19.98
N SER A 172 -43.38 -10.32 19.19
CA SER A 172 -44.65 -11.07 19.01
C SER A 172 -44.64 -12.07 17.85
N GLY A 173 -43.50 -12.28 17.19
CA GLY A 173 -43.30 -13.36 16.21
C GLY A 173 -42.48 -14.51 16.80
N PRO A 174 -42.64 -15.76 16.32
CA PRO A 174 -41.85 -16.89 16.83
C PRO A 174 -40.35 -16.61 16.65
N PRO A 175 -39.47 -17.12 17.54
CA PRO A 175 -38.05 -16.83 17.49
C PRO A 175 -37.46 -17.44 16.22
N ARG A 176 -37.34 -16.63 15.17
CA ARG A 176 -36.46 -16.94 14.06
C ARG A 176 -35.04 -16.70 14.56
N SER A 177 -34.22 -17.74 14.50
CA SER A 177 -32.78 -17.72 14.76
C SER A 177 -32.10 -16.66 13.90
N LEU A 178 -32.00 -15.43 14.41
CA LEU A 178 -31.12 -14.41 13.87
C LEU A 178 -29.73 -14.60 14.49
N PRO A 179 -28.66 -14.74 13.68
CA PRO A 179 -27.31 -14.81 14.20
C PRO A 179 -27.00 -13.44 14.82
N LEU A 180 -26.76 -13.43 16.14
CA LEU A 180 -26.23 -12.24 16.81
C LEU A 180 -24.92 -11.84 16.11
N PRO A 181 -24.80 -10.62 15.56
CA PRO A 181 -23.56 -10.19 14.93
C PRO A 181 -22.47 -10.14 16.00
N GLN A 182 -21.35 -10.82 15.74
CA GLN A 182 -20.11 -10.88 16.52
C GLN A 182 -19.68 -9.56 17.22
N TRP A 183 -20.03 -8.42 16.64
CA TRP A 183 -19.80 -7.09 17.17
C TRP A 183 -20.51 -6.79 18.51
N ALA A 184 -21.65 -7.44 18.80
CA ALA A 184 -22.40 -7.22 20.05
C ALA A 184 -21.67 -7.78 21.28
N MET A 185 -21.03 -8.95 21.15
CA MET A 185 -20.19 -9.53 22.22
C MET A 185 -18.91 -8.72 22.44
N ALA A 186 -18.30 -8.22 21.36
CA ALA A 186 -17.11 -7.37 21.46
C ALA A 186 -17.39 -6.08 22.25
N MET A 187 -18.54 -5.44 22.02
CA MET A 187 -18.93 -4.22 22.75
C MET A 187 -19.15 -4.47 24.26
N VAL A 188 -19.71 -5.62 24.64
CA VAL A 188 -19.88 -5.99 26.05
C VAL A 188 -18.53 -6.25 26.73
N LEU A 189 -17.60 -6.93 26.04
CA LEU A 189 -16.24 -7.16 26.55
C LEU A 189 -15.43 -5.86 26.66
N CYS A 190 -15.56 -4.95 25.69
CA CYS A 190 -14.94 -3.62 25.75
C CYS A 190 -15.51 -2.76 26.89
N ALA A 191 -16.82 -2.81 27.14
CA ALA A 191 -17.44 -2.10 28.27
C ALA A 191 -17.01 -2.69 29.63
N ALA A 192 -16.89 -4.02 29.73
CA ALA A 192 -16.43 -4.69 30.95
C ALA A 192 -14.94 -4.40 31.25
N THR A 193 -14.09 -4.40 30.22
CA THR A 193 -12.67 -4.05 30.34
C THR A 193 -12.48 -2.57 30.65
N PHE A 194 -13.25 -1.67 30.02
CA PHE A 194 -13.23 -0.24 30.32
C PHE A 194 -13.70 0.05 31.76
N GLY A 195 -14.76 -0.62 32.24
CA GLY A 195 -15.22 -0.51 33.63
C GLY A 195 -14.15 -0.97 34.63
N LEU A 196 -13.44 -2.06 34.34
CA LEU A 196 -12.32 -2.53 35.15
C LEU A 196 -11.15 -1.54 35.21
N VAL A 197 -10.82 -0.91 34.08
CA VAL A 197 -9.75 0.11 34.01
C VAL A 197 -10.17 1.41 34.68
N PHE A 198 -11.43 1.83 34.52
CA PHE A 198 -11.96 3.06 35.10
C PHE A 198 -12.08 2.97 36.63
N LEU A 199 -12.49 1.80 37.14
CA LEU A 199 -12.48 1.50 38.57
C LEU A 199 -11.05 1.36 39.14
N ASN A 200 -10.05 1.08 38.29
CA ASN A 200 -8.63 1.05 38.65
C ASN A 200 -8.01 2.46 38.70
N PHE A 201 -8.40 3.34 37.77
CA PHE A 201 -7.86 4.71 37.66
C PHE A 201 -8.52 5.68 38.65
N SER A 202 -9.77 5.42 39.07
CA SER A 202 -10.44 6.20 40.12
C SER A 202 -10.00 5.75 41.52
N GLY A 203 -8.69 5.82 41.76
CA GLY A 203 -8.07 5.65 43.07
C GLY A 203 -8.21 6.94 43.89
N GLY A 204 -9.32 7.06 44.61
CA GLY A 204 -9.60 8.19 45.49
C GLY A 204 -10.36 7.79 46.75
N GLY A 205 -9.71 7.01 47.63
CA GLY A 205 -10.11 6.89 49.03
C GLY A 205 -10.58 5.49 49.47
N GLY A 206 -9.87 4.91 50.44
CA GLY A 206 -10.46 3.97 51.39
C GLY A 206 -10.08 2.48 51.25
N GLY A 207 -8.84 2.16 51.62
CA GLY A 207 -8.38 0.93 52.32
C GLY A 207 -9.10 -0.42 52.11
N VAL A 208 -8.49 -1.29 51.30
CA VAL A 208 -8.39 -2.75 51.55
C VAL A 208 -7.04 -3.24 51.02
N SER A 209 -6.24 -3.93 51.85
CA SER A 209 -4.91 -4.44 51.46
C SER A 209 -5.01 -5.70 50.60
N ILE A 210 -4.94 -5.53 49.28
CA ILE A 210 -5.11 -6.60 48.24
C ILE A 210 -3.78 -7.29 47.86
N ARG A 211 -2.65 -6.89 48.46
CA ARG A 211 -1.30 -7.44 48.14
C ARG A 211 -1.18 -8.98 48.18
N PRO A 212 -1.81 -9.73 49.10
CA PRO A 212 -1.67 -11.20 49.13
C PRO A 212 -2.60 -11.95 48.14
N ALA A 213 -3.61 -11.29 47.58
CA ALA A 213 -4.52 -11.90 46.59
C ALA A 213 -3.92 -11.87 45.17
N ILE A 214 -3.15 -10.82 44.86
CA ILE A 214 -2.46 -10.64 43.58
C ILE A 214 -1.36 -11.70 43.40
N ALA A 215 -0.60 -12.03 44.46
CA ALA A 215 0.44 -13.07 44.39
C ALA A 215 -0.14 -14.45 44.01
N ARG A 216 -1.29 -14.82 44.58
CA ARG A 216 -1.94 -16.11 44.27
C ARG A 216 -2.53 -16.19 42.85
N LEU A 217 -2.87 -15.04 42.26
CA LEU A 217 -3.35 -14.97 40.88
C LEU A 217 -2.20 -15.12 39.89
N PHE A 218 -1.04 -14.54 40.17
CA PHE A 218 0.16 -14.73 39.35
C PHE A 218 0.64 -16.18 39.37
N ASP A 219 0.65 -16.85 40.53
CA ASP A 219 1.01 -18.26 40.62
C ASP A 219 0.02 -19.17 39.84
N ARG A 220 -1.27 -18.85 39.87
CA ARG A 220 -2.28 -19.58 39.08
C ARG A 220 -2.16 -19.31 37.57
N ALA A 221 -1.82 -18.10 37.17
CA ALA A 221 -1.60 -17.76 35.77
C ALA A 221 -0.34 -18.44 35.21
N ALA A 222 0.73 -18.53 36.00
CA ALA A 222 1.94 -19.26 35.63
C ALA A 222 1.66 -20.76 35.47
N ALA A 223 0.86 -21.37 36.36
CA ALA A 223 0.47 -22.77 36.25
C ALA A 223 -0.37 -23.06 34.98
N VAL A 224 -1.27 -22.14 34.59
CA VAL A 224 -2.08 -22.27 33.37
C VAL A 224 -1.23 -22.12 32.11
N SER A 225 -0.22 -21.25 32.10
CA SER A 225 0.70 -21.08 30.98
C SER A 225 1.53 -22.35 30.72
N MET A 226 2.06 -22.95 31.79
CA MET A 226 2.82 -24.21 31.72
C MET A 226 1.98 -25.38 31.19
N GLU A 227 0.69 -25.42 31.53
CA GLU A 227 -0.23 -26.45 31.03
C GLU A 227 -0.60 -26.20 29.56
N GLY A 228 -0.69 -24.93 29.14
CA GLY A 228 -0.87 -24.54 27.74
C GLY A 228 0.27 -24.99 26.84
N GLU A 229 1.52 -24.80 27.28
CA GLU A 229 2.70 -25.25 26.52
C GLU A 229 2.72 -26.78 26.34
N ARG A 230 2.32 -27.55 27.36
CA ARG A 230 2.18 -29.02 27.26
C ARG A 230 1.09 -29.46 26.28
N MET A 231 -0.03 -28.76 26.21
CA MET A 231 -1.08 -29.04 25.22
C MET A 231 -0.60 -28.75 23.80
N VAL A 232 0.15 -27.66 23.60
CA VAL A 232 0.72 -27.32 22.28
C VAL A 232 1.72 -28.38 21.81
N GLU A 233 2.62 -28.85 22.69
CA GLU A 233 3.53 -29.95 22.35
C GLU A 233 2.78 -31.24 22.00
N HIS A 234 1.66 -31.54 22.69
CA HIS A 234 0.86 -32.72 22.40
C HIS A 234 0.19 -32.64 21.02
N VAL A 235 -0.32 -31.45 20.65
CA VAL A 235 -0.93 -31.18 19.35
C VAL A 235 0.11 -31.25 18.23
N GLU A 236 1.29 -30.68 18.42
CA GLU A 236 2.38 -30.76 17.43
C GLU A 236 2.87 -32.20 17.24
N ARG A 237 2.97 -32.98 18.33
CA ARG A 237 3.31 -34.41 18.25
C ARG A 237 2.26 -35.22 17.50
N TRP A 238 0.98 -34.95 17.75
CA TRP A 238 -0.13 -35.58 17.03
C TRP A 238 -0.13 -35.19 15.55
N ARG A 239 0.08 -33.91 15.24
CA ARG A 239 0.21 -33.41 13.86
C ARG A 239 1.36 -34.10 13.13
N ALA A 240 2.52 -34.27 13.79
CA ALA A 240 3.64 -35.00 13.22
C ALA A 240 3.28 -36.46 12.91
N GLN A 241 2.63 -37.16 13.84
CA GLN A 241 2.16 -38.54 13.64
C GLN A 241 1.15 -38.67 12.49
N VAL A 242 0.17 -37.79 12.42
CA VAL A 242 -0.81 -37.76 11.33
C VAL A 242 -0.13 -37.48 9.98
N SER A 243 0.84 -36.56 9.95
CA SER A 243 1.59 -36.26 8.71
C SER A 243 2.45 -37.42 8.22
N ALA A 244 2.99 -38.22 9.14
CA ALA A 244 3.77 -39.42 8.82
C ALA A 244 2.84 -40.53 8.30
N PHE A 245 1.69 -40.71 8.95
CA PHE A 245 0.66 -41.67 8.53
C PHE A 245 0.08 -41.35 7.16
N LEU A 246 -0.19 -40.07 6.86
CA LEU A 246 -0.70 -39.67 5.55
C LEU A 246 0.34 -39.87 4.43
N ARG A 247 1.64 -39.76 4.74
CA ARG A 247 2.71 -40.07 3.79
C ARG A 247 2.80 -41.55 3.48
N THR A 248 2.73 -42.42 4.49
CA THR A 248 2.72 -43.87 4.27
C THR A 248 1.47 -44.33 3.51
N PHE A 249 0.29 -43.78 3.81
CA PHE A 249 -0.93 -44.06 3.05
C PHE A 249 -0.84 -43.64 1.58
N ARG A 250 -0.23 -42.49 1.30
CA ARG A 250 -0.02 -42.03 -0.07
C ARG A 250 0.93 -42.97 -0.82
N SER A 251 2.05 -43.38 -0.19
CA SER A 251 2.98 -44.32 -0.81
C SER A 251 2.38 -45.72 -1.05
N ASP A 252 1.51 -46.20 -0.16
CA ASP A 252 0.85 -47.50 -0.33
C ASP A 252 -0.20 -47.46 -1.45
N ARG A 253 -0.91 -46.34 -1.59
CA ARG A 253 -1.83 -46.13 -2.71
C ARG A 253 -1.09 -46.12 -4.04
N GLU A 254 0.03 -45.41 -4.15
CA GLU A 254 0.87 -45.38 -5.36
C GLU A 254 1.45 -46.78 -5.68
N ARG A 255 1.80 -47.57 -4.67
CA ARG A 255 2.25 -48.97 -4.85
C ARG A 255 1.12 -49.90 -5.30
N SER A 256 -0.11 -49.69 -4.84
CA SER A 256 -1.29 -50.49 -5.25
C SER A 256 -1.74 -50.19 -6.68
N GLU A 257 -1.59 -48.95 -7.15
CA GLU A 257 -1.96 -48.54 -8.51
C GLU A 257 -0.91 -48.98 -9.56
N GLY A 258 0.30 -49.37 -9.13
CA GLY A 258 1.39 -49.86 -9.99
C GLY A 258 1.51 -51.39 -10.16
N ALA A 259 0.62 -52.21 -9.59
CA ALA A 259 0.72 -53.67 -9.68
C ALA A 259 0.14 -54.22 -11.01
N PRO A 260 0.89 -55.00 -11.82
CA PRO A 260 0.39 -55.53 -13.10
C PRO A 260 -0.62 -56.68 -12.90
N LYS A 261 -1.74 -56.65 -13.64
CA LYS A 261 -2.71 -57.76 -13.70
C LYS A 261 -2.10 -58.97 -14.44
N GLU A 262 -1.73 -59.99 -13.69
CA GLU A 262 -1.29 -61.29 -14.21
C GLU A 262 -2.50 -62.02 -14.85
N ARG A 263 -2.46 -62.19 -16.19
CA ARG A 263 -3.46 -62.95 -16.95
C ARG A 263 -3.28 -64.43 -16.64
N ARG A 264 -4.29 -65.02 -15.99
CA ARG A 264 -4.42 -66.46 -15.83
C ARG A 264 -4.99 -67.06 -17.12
N SER A 265 -4.17 -67.75 -17.89
CA SER A 265 -4.58 -68.69 -18.94
C SER A 265 -4.10 -70.09 -18.54
N SER A 266 -5.04 -71.02 -18.42
CA SER A 266 -4.79 -72.46 -18.30
C SER A 266 -5.82 -73.18 -19.18
N PRO A 267 -5.47 -74.37 -19.68
CA PRO A 267 -5.61 -74.78 -21.07
C PRO A 267 -7.04 -75.05 -21.56
#